data_AF-A0A286AP35-F1
#
_entry.id   AF-A0A286AP35-F1
#
_cell.length_a   1.000
_cell.length_b   1.000
_cell.length_c   1.000
_cell.angle_alpha   90.00
_cell.angle_beta   90.00
_cell.angle_gamma   90.00
#
_symmetry.space_group_name_H-M   'P 1'
#
loop_
_entity.id
_entity.type
_entity.pdbx_description
1 polymer ?
#
loop_
_entity_poly.entity_id
_entity_poly.type
_entity_poly.pdbx_seq_one_letter_code
_entity_poly.pdbx_strand_id
1 'polypeptide(L)'
;MPRQILAGACCVFSFAAAHAACPPSAIASLEKPGMGVRNGVDRGVLWRIERDGRTSWLYGTIHVGRGDWVRPGPTIQKALTQSDTLALELDLRDEATARGMARPADPELLARMLSGERARRLERQNSEACVPPGTLSKLQPILQVTALAGLAGRADGLYPEFGVDETLAVSARNSSKPIVALENAAEQIKVLTGESEAEEAEQVDAALDELESGKLRGQLKELADVWARSDAAKLASYPEWCDCLKTPAEQRLMKRLLDDRNPNLADGIERLHAGGKGVFAAVGALHMIGPQGLPTLMAARGFTVTPVLTNAQAQTAQPMPALAAPSPAPRAVRGGKAVKGQRGQAVQKGGKSTKAAPAARGAKAPAKAPAKAAAPAAKGKVRR
;
A
#
# COMPACT_ATOMS: atom_id res chain seq x y z
N MET A 1 33.94 -50.08 63.12
CA MET A 1 34.65 -48.92 62.55
C MET A 1 35.63 -49.43 61.50
N PRO A 2 35.83 -48.78 60.33
CA PRO A 2 35.05 -47.71 59.70
C PRO A 2 34.47 -48.10 58.32
N ARG A 3 33.41 -47.37 57.96
CA ARG A 3 32.87 -47.19 56.60
C ARG A 3 33.87 -46.37 55.78
N GLN A 4 34.03 -46.67 54.49
CA GLN A 4 34.44 -45.66 53.52
C GLN A 4 33.47 -45.64 52.34
N ILE A 5 32.84 -44.49 52.22
CA ILE A 5 31.98 -44.03 51.14
C ILE A 5 32.92 -43.51 50.04
N LEU A 6 32.78 -43.98 48.81
CA LEU A 6 33.31 -43.26 47.65
C LEU A 6 32.16 -42.93 46.71
N ALA A 7 31.80 -41.64 46.73
CA ALA A 7 30.92 -41.02 45.77
C ALA A 7 31.67 -40.86 44.44
N GLY A 8 31.17 -41.47 43.36
CA GLY A 8 31.62 -41.20 42.00
C GLY A 8 30.81 -40.05 41.43
N ALA A 9 31.46 -38.91 41.22
CA ALA A 9 30.87 -37.67 40.73
C ALA A 9 30.32 -37.83 39.30
N CYS A 10 29.05 -37.46 39.14
CA CYS A 10 28.41 -37.21 37.87
C CYS A 10 28.82 -35.81 37.39
N CYS A 11 29.64 -35.71 36.35
CA CYS A 11 29.93 -34.45 35.67
C CYS A 11 29.60 -34.60 34.19
N VAL A 12 28.32 -34.45 33.84
CA VAL A 12 27.91 -34.12 32.48
C VAL A 12 27.81 -32.59 32.41
N PHE A 13 28.89 -31.94 32.00
CA PHE A 13 28.82 -30.55 31.57
C PHE A 13 28.52 -30.52 30.07
N SER A 14 27.24 -30.60 29.73
CA SER A 14 26.78 -30.14 28.42
C SER A 14 26.49 -28.64 28.52
N PHE A 15 27.49 -27.82 28.23
CA PHE A 15 27.25 -26.43 27.84
C PHE A 15 26.72 -26.44 26.39
N ALA A 16 25.43 -26.76 26.22
CA ALA A 16 24.72 -26.31 25.04
C ALA A 16 24.56 -24.79 25.20
N ALA A 17 25.35 -24.01 24.47
CA ALA A 17 25.07 -22.60 24.31
C ALA A 17 23.63 -22.49 23.79
N ALA A 18 22.74 -21.96 24.64
CA ALA A 18 21.38 -21.68 24.25
C ALA A 18 21.44 -20.64 23.13
N HIS A 19 21.35 -21.10 21.87
CA HIS A 19 20.99 -20.20 20.79
C HIS A 19 19.66 -19.60 21.20
N ALA A 20 19.58 -18.26 21.25
CA ALA A 20 18.32 -17.58 21.45
C ALA A 20 17.31 -18.20 20.47
N ALA A 21 16.19 -18.70 20.99
CA ALA A 21 15.18 -19.33 20.16
C ALA A 21 14.74 -18.32 19.10
N CYS A 22 14.85 -18.69 17.82
CA CYS A 22 14.44 -17.84 16.71
C CYS A 22 13.01 -17.30 16.93
N PRO A 23 12.73 -16.03 16.61
CA PRO A 23 11.36 -15.53 16.59
C PRO A 23 10.48 -16.47 15.76
N PRO A 24 9.22 -16.72 16.16
CA PRO A 24 8.30 -17.54 15.36
C PRO A 24 8.22 -17.05 13.93
N SER A 25 8.02 -17.94 12.95
CA SER A 25 7.77 -17.51 11.58
C SER A 25 6.38 -16.90 11.43
N ALA A 26 6.16 -16.14 10.35
CA ALA A 26 4.85 -15.61 10.01
C ALA A 26 3.79 -16.73 9.95
N ILE A 27 4.12 -17.87 9.33
CA ILE A 27 3.25 -19.06 9.24
C ILE A 27 2.93 -19.62 10.63
N ALA A 28 3.94 -19.83 11.48
CA ALA A 28 3.73 -20.33 12.84
C ALA A 28 2.88 -19.36 13.68
N SER A 29 2.91 -18.07 13.39
CA SER A 29 2.05 -17.08 14.04
C SER A 29 0.56 -17.24 13.69
N LEU A 30 0.26 -17.83 12.52
CA LEU A 30 -1.12 -18.10 12.06
C LEU A 30 -1.79 -19.28 12.76
N GLU A 31 -1.01 -20.22 13.29
CA GLU A 31 -1.49 -21.48 13.87
C GLU A 31 -2.08 -21.30 15.28
N LYS A 32 -2.06 -20.09 15.85
CA LYS A 32 -2.64 -19.81 17.17
C LYS A 32 -4.19 -19.95 17.13
N PRO A 33 -4.78 -20.88 17.91
CA PRO A 33 -6.23 -21.05 17.97
C PRO A 33 -6.92 -19.76 18.41
N GLY A 34 -7.98 -19.35 17.71
CA GLY A 34 -8.76 -18.15 18.06
C GLY A 34 -8.51 -16.92 17.19
N MET A 35 -7.60 -16.97 16.20
CA MET A 35 -7.69 -16.12 15.00
C MET A 35 -8.85 -16.58 14.11
N GLY A 36 -10.04 -16.60 14.72
CA GLY A 36 -11.28 -16.64 13.99
C GLY A 36 -11.26 -15.47 13.02
N VAL A 37 -11.64 -15.79 11.80
CA VAL A 37 -11.83 -14.92 10.65
C VAL A 37 -12.94 -13.90 10.97
N ARG A 38 -12.71 -13.02 11.94
CA ARG A 38 -13.60 -11.91 12.28
C ARG A 38 -13.59 -10.94 11.09
N ASN A 39 -14.65 -10.16 10.97
CA ASN A 39 -14.68 -9.05 10.01
C ASN A 39 -13.42 -8.20 10.22
N GLY A 40 -12.74 -7.85 9.13
CA GLY A 40 -11.52 -7.04 9.22
C GLY A 40 -11.79 -5.75 9.98
N VAL A 41 -10.79 -5.24 10.70
CA VAL A 41 -10.88 -3.97 11.42
C VAL A 41 -10.24 -2.89 10.54
N ASP A 42 -10.90 -1.74 10.44
CA ASP A 42 -10.31 -0.58 9.76
C ASP A 42 -9.11 -0.08 10.55
N ARG A 43 -7.96 0.03 9.88
CA ARG A 43 -6.67 0.42 10.45
C ARG A 43 -5.92 1.31 9.48
N GLY A 44 -4.91 2.02 9.98
CA GLY A 44 -4.16 2.99 9.20
C GLY A 44 -4.96 4.25 8.97
N VAL A 45 -4.48 5.09 8.07
CA VAL A 45 -5.07 6.41 7.80
C VAL A 45 -5.53 6.50 6.36
N LEU A 46 -6.74 6.99 6.14
CA LEU A 46 -7.38 7.03 4.82
C LEU A 46 -7.93 8.42 4.54
N TRP A 47 -7.62 8.94 3.36
CA TRP A 47 -8.24 10.14 2.81
C TRP A 47 -8.93 9.82 1.50
N ARG A 48 -10.07 10.45 1.29
CA ARG A 48 -10.73 10.56 0.00
C ARG A 48 -10.21 11.81 -0.70
N ILE A 49 -9.83 11.69 -1.96
CA ILE A 49 -9.45 12.81 -2.81
C ILE A 49 -10.39 12.87 -4.02
N GLU A 50 -10.90 14.05 -4.32
CA GLU A 50 -11.91 14.24 -5.37
C GLU A 50 -11.55 15.42 -6.26
N ARG A 51 -11.60 15.21 -7.58
CA ARG A 51 -11.44 16.25 -8.60
C ARG A 51 -12.19 15.83 -9.85
N ASP A 52 -12.72 16.80 -10.59
CA ASP A 52 -13.41 16.56 -11.87
C ASP A 52 -14.54 15.50 -11.80
N GLY A 53 -15.25 15.45 -10.67
CA GLY A 53 -16.32 14.47 -10.41
C GLY A 53 -15.86 13.03 -10.20
N ARG A 54 -14.55 12.80 -10.06
CA ARG A 54 -13.94 11.48 -9.83
C ARG A 54 -13.38 11.39 -8.43
N THR A 55 -13.54 10.21 -7.82
CA THR A 55 -13.01 9.90 -6.50
C THR A 55 -11.77 9.01 -6.61
N SER A 56 -10.78 9.28 -5.76
CA SER A 56 -9.61 8.44 -5.52
C SER A 56 -9.28 8.46 -4.02
N TRP A 57 -8.34 7.64 -3.59
CA TRP A 57 -8.04 7.42 -2.17
C TRP A 57 -6.54 7.46 -1.94
N LEU A 58 -6.14 8.06 -0.82
CA LEU A 58 -4.79 7.99 -0.27
C LEU A 58 -4.87 7.15 1.01
N TYR A 59 -4.12 6.05 1.05
CA TYR A 59 -4.08 5.13 2.17
C TYR A 59 -2.65 4.99 2.68
N GLY A 60 -2.43 5.32 3.96
CA GLY A 60 -1.14 5.15 4.63
C GLY A 60 -0.93 3.70 5.04
N THR A 61 -0.01 2.99 4.39
CA THR A 61 0.37 1.60 4.69
C THR A 61 1.53 1.52 5.70
N ILE A 62 1.81 0.31 6.16
CA ILE A 62 3.03 -0.03 6.90
C ILE A 62 3.57 -1.37 6.35
N HIS A 63 4.89 -1.46 6.19
CA HIS A 63 5.55 -2.61 5.54
C HIS A 63 5.63 -3.88 6.38
N VAL A 64 5.14 -3.84 7.62
CA VAL A 64 5.03 -5.00 8.51
C VAL A 64 3.60 -5.10 9.02
N GLY A 65 3.16 -6.31 9.36
CA GLY A 65 1.86 -6.47 9.98
C GLY A 65 1.72 -7.72 10.84
N ARG A 66 0.51 -7.92 11.35
CA ARG A 66 0.13 -9.08 12.15
C ARG A 66 -0.78 -10.00 11.33
N GLY A 67 -0.87 -11.27 11.72
CA GLY A 67 -1.75 -12.23 11.04
C GLY A 67 -3.21 -11.79 10.94
N ASP A 68 -3.71 -11.02 11.91
CA ASP A 68 -5.08 -10.47 11.91
C ASP A 68 -5.23 -9.16 11.10
N TRP A 69 -4.16 -8.66 10.48
CA TRP A 69 -4.15 -7.44 9.64
C TRP A 69 -4.25 -7.77 8.15
N VAL A 70 -4.01 -9.04 7.76
CA VAL A 70 -4.06 -9.50 6.36
C VAL A 70 -5.44 -9.33 5.70
N ARG A 71 -6.47 -9.01 6.49
CA ARG A 71 -7.78 -8.62 5.99
C ARG A 71 -8.03 -7.15 6.32
N PRO A 72 -8.09 -6.26 5.32
CA PRO A 72 -8.46 -4.87 5.54
C PRO A 72 -9.87 -4.75 6.14
N GLY A 73 -10.15 -3.66 6.85
CA GLY A 73 -11.49 -3.38 7.35
C GLY A 73 -12.51 -3.03 6.26
N PRO A 74 -13.81 -2.94 6.61
CA PRO A 74 -14.88 -2.72 5.65
C PRO A 74 -14.75 -1.39 4.91
N THR A 75 -14.27 -0.32 5.56
CA THR A 75 -14.08 0.98 4.92
C THR A 75 -12.95 0.92 3.89
N ILE A 76 -11.82 0.30 4.25
CA ILE A 76 -10.70 0.08 3.32
C ILE A 76 -11.12 -0.80 2.14
N GLN A 77 -11.79 -1.93 2.41
CA GLN A 77 -12.28 -2.84 1.37
C GLN A 77 -13.23 -2.14 0.40
N LYS A 78 -14.15 -1.32 0.91
CA LYS A 78 -15.08 -0.55 0.09
C LYS A 78 -14.34 0.45 -0.80
N ALA A 79 -13.43 1.22 -0.24
CA ALA A 79 -12.61 2.18 -1.00
C ALA A 79 -11.79 1.49 -2.09
N LEU A 80 -11.10 0.39 -1.77
CA LEU A 80 -10.35 -0.42 -2.74
C LEU A 80 -11.25 -0.98 -3.84
N THR A 81 -12.44 -1.47 -3.50
CA THR A 81 -13.40 -2.03 -4.46
C THR A 81 -13.93 -0.96 -5.42
N GLN A 82 -14.15 0.26 -4.92
CA GLN A 82 -14.62 1.40 -5.72
C GLN A 82 -13.56 1.97 -6.66
N SER A 83 -12.29 1.61 -6.48
CA SER A 83 -11.20 2.07 -7.34
C SER A 83 -10.94 1.14 -8.52
N ASP A 84 -10.54 1.72 -9.65
CA ASP A 84 -10.19 1.01 -10.87
C ASP A 84 -8.79 0.37 -10.79
N THR A 85 -7.89 0.98 -10.02
CA THR A 85 -6.49 0.54 -9.91
C THR A 85 -5.98 0.70 -8.48
N LEU A 86 -5.13 -0.24 -8.05
CA LEU A 86 -4.25 -0.06 -6.90
C LEU A 86 -2.96 0.61 -7.38
N ALA A 87 -2.51 1.65 -6.69
CA ALA A 87 -1.20 2.24 -6.89
C ALA A 87 -0.36 2.04 -5.63
N LEU A 88 0.86 1.50 -5.77
CA LEU A 88 1.82 1.25 -4.69
C LEU A 88 3.10 2.04 -4.96
N GLU A 89 3.94 2.27 -3.95
CA GLU A 89 5.30 2.78 -4.18
C GLU A 89 6.05 1.85 -5.14
N LEU A 90 6.15 0.57 -4.74
CA LEU A 90 6.60 -0.55 -5.55
C LEU A 90 5.62 -1.71 -5.47
N ASP A 91 5.65 -2.56 -6.50
CA ASP A 91 5.01 -3.86 -6.48
C ASP A 91 6.10 -4.94 -6.42
N LEU A 92 6.49 -5.37 -5.21
CA LEU A 92 7.56 -6.37 -5.03
C LEU A 92 7.20 -7.76 -5.57
N ARG A 93 5.93 -7.98 -5.94
CA ARG A 93 5.48 -9.20 -6.61
C ARG A 93 5.52 -9.09 -8.13
N ASP A 94 5.74 -7.88 -8.67
CA ASP A 94 6.10 -7.72 -10.08
C ASP A 94 7.54 -8.19 -10.31
N GLU A 95 7.73 -9.01 -11.33
CA GLU A 95 8.99 -9.71 -11.58
C GLU A 95 10.13 -8.74 -11.94
N ALA A 96 9.84 -7.67 -12.69
CA ALA A 96 10.85 -6.66 -13.03
C ALA A 96 11.29 -5.87 -11.79
N THR A 97 10.33 -5.47 -10.97
CA THR A 97 10.57 -4.77 -9.70
C THR A 97 11.37 -5.63 -8.73
N ALA A 98 10.96 -6.89 -8.53
CA ALA A 98 11.66 -7.85 -7.67
C ALA A 98 13.11 -8.08 -8.11
N ARG A 99 13.34 -8.27 -9.42
CA ARG A 99 14.71 -8.39 -9.98
C ARG A 99 15.54 -7.13 -9.79
N GLY A 100 14.92 -5.95 -9.91
CA GLY A 100 15.59 -4.67 -9.69
C GLY A 100 16.06 -4.53 -8.24
N MET A 101 15.20 -4.86 -7.28
CA MET A 101 15.52 -4.83 -5.84
C MET A 101 16.54 -5.90 -5.45
N ALA A 102 16.46 -7.09 -6.05
CA ALA A 102 17.38 -8.20 -5.79
C ALA A 102 18.65 -8.15 -6.66
N ARG A 103 18.88 -7.07 -7.42
CA ARG A 103 20.05 -6.95 -8.29
C ARG A 103 21.33 -7.01 -7.43
N PRO A 104 22.25 -7.95 -7.72
CA PRO A 104 23.47 -8.06 -6.95
C PRO A 104 24.27 -6.75 -6.94
N ALA A 105 24.85 -6.44 -5.80
CA ALA A 105 25.81 -5.36 -5.67
C ALA A 105 27.12 -5.70 -6.37
N ASP A 106 27.89 -4.66 -6.68
CA ASP A 106 29.28 -4.83 -7.10
C ASP A 106 30.07 -5.55 -5.99
N PRO A 107 30.73 -6.70 -6.27
CA PRO A 107 31.56 -7.39 -5.30
C PRO A 107 32.66 -6.50 -4.69
N GLU A 108 33.22 -5.55 -5.44
CA GLU A 108 34.24 -4.65 -4.91
C GLU A 108 33.63 -3.64 -3.93
N LEU A 109 32.42 -3.14 -4.22
CA LEU A 109 31.66 -2.31 -3.29
C LEU A 109 31.37 -3.06 -1.99
N LEU A 110 30.89 -4.30 -2.09
CA LEU A 110 30.64 -5.15 -0.91
C LEU A 110 31.92 -5.37 -0.10
N ALA A 111 33.04 -5.66 -0.77
CA ALA A 111 34.32 -5.89 -0.10
C ALA A 111 34.85 -4.64 0.61
N ARG A 112 34.62 -3.44 0.07
CA ARG A 112 34.98 -2.17 0.74
C ARG A 112 34.04 -1.85 1.88
N MET A 113 32.73 -1.84 1.61
CA MET A 113 31.71 -1.38 2.56
C MET A 113 31.47 -2.38 3.68
N LEU A 114 31.35 -3.67 3.39
CA LEU A 114 31.01 -4.71 4.36
C LEU A 114 32.27 -5.51 4.72
N SER A 115 33.23 -4.85 5.34
CA SER A 115 34.48 -5.44 5.83
C SER A 115 34.70 -5.21 7.32
N GLY A 116 35.70 -5.89 7.89
CA GLY A 116 36.15 -5.66 9.27
C GLY A 116 35.04 -5.84 10.30
N GLU A 117 34.85 -4.85 11.18
CA GLU A 117 33.81 -4.91 12.20
C GLU A 117 32.40 -4.84 11.61
N ARG A 118 32.18 -4.04 10.56
CA ARG A 118 30.84 -3.91 9.95
C ARG A 118 30.32 -5.25 9.43
N ALA A 119 31.18 -6.03 8.77
CA ALA A 119 30.85 -7.38 8.34
C ALA A 119 30.46 -8.30 9.52
N ARG A 120 31.23 -8.23 10.63
CA ARG A 120 30.95 -9.03 11.84
C ARG A 120 29.64 -8.62 12.50
N ARG A 121 29.35 -7.31 12.59
CA ARG A 121 28.09 -6.77 13.12
C ARG A 121 26.91 -7.28 12.31
N LEU A 122 26.99 -7.16 10.98
CA LEU A 122 25.94 -7.63 10.07
C LEU A 122 25.70 -9.13 10.18
N GLU A 123 26.75 -9.95 10.26
CA GLU A 123 26.62 -11.40 10.42
C GLU A 123 26.00 -11.79 11.78
N ARG A 124 26.35 -11.08 12.86
CA ARG A 124 25.68 -11.25 14.16
C ARG A 124 24.19 -10.93 14.06
N GLN A 125 23.83 -9.82 13.42
CA GLN A 125 22.43 -9.43 13.23
C GLN A 125 21.66 -10.42 12.34
N ASN A 126 22.28 -10.97 11.28
CA ASN A 126 21.69 -12.07 10.51
C ASN A 126 21.43 -13.30 11.38
N SER A 127 22.39 -13.67 12.23
CA SER A 127 22.27 -14.82 13.14
C SER A 127 21.15 -14.62 14.18
N GLU A 128 21.08 -13.45 14.80
CA GLU A 128 20.03 -13.08 15.77
C GLU A 128 18.64 -13.04 15.11
N ALA A 129 18.58 -12.59 13.85
CA ALA A 129 17.38 -12.64 13.04
C ALA A 129 17.13 -14.03 12.41
N CYS A 130 17.95 -15.04 12.67
CA CYS A 130 17.83 -16.36 12.05
C CYS A 130 17.67 -16.30 10.52
N VAL A 131 18.35 -15.34 9.88
CA VAL A 131 18.49 -15.26 8.43
C VAL A 131 19.50 -16.32 8.01
N PRO A 132 19.17 -17.23 7.07
CA PRO A 132 20.12 -18.23 6.63
C PRO A 132 21.41 -17.59 6.07
N PRO A 133 22.60 -18.16 6.35
CA PRO A 133 23.86 -17.62 5.84
C PRO A 133 23.83 -17.43 4.32
N GLY A 134 24.26 -16.25 3.86
CA GLY A 134 24.31 -15.91 2.44
C GLY A 134 22.98 -15.48 1.79
N THR A 135 21.85 -15.50 2.50
CA THR A 135 20.55 -15.06 1.94
C THR A 135 20.58 -13.61 1.46
N LEU A 136 21.20 -12.71 2.23
CA LEU A 136 21.25 -11.27 1.93
C LEU A 136 22.58 -10.83 1.32
N SER A 137 23.60 -11.70 1.28
CA SER A 137 25.01 -11.30 1.10
C SER A 137 25.34 -10.69 -0.27
N LYS A 138 24.45 -10.86 -1.26
CA LYS A 138 24.60 -10.28 -2.60
C LYS A 138 23.85 -8.97 -2.79
N LEU A 139 22.93 -8.62 -1.88
CA LEU A 139 22.16 -7.38 -1.99
C LEU A 139 23.05 -6.16 -1.76
N GLN A 140 22.58 -4.99 -2.20
CA GLN A 140 23.21 -3.69 -1.86
C GLN A 140 23.39 -3.58 -0.33
N PRO A 141 24.49 -3.01 0.17
CA PRO A 141 24.75 -2.88 1.61
C PRO A 141 23.56 -2.32 2.39
N ILE A 142 22.96 -1.23 1.91
CA ILE A 142 21.79 -0.63 2.55
C ILE A 142 20.55 -1.56 2.58
N LEU A 143 20.37 -2.41 1.57
CA LEU A 143 19.25 -3.35 1.52
C LEU A 143 19.41 -4.51 2.52
N GLN A 144 20.65 -4.86 2.89
CA GLN A 144 20.88 -5.91 3.90
C GLN A 144 20.40 -5.46 5.29
N VAL A 145 20.73 -4.24 5.70
CA VAL A 145 20.23 -3.67 6.97
C VAL A 145 18.74 -3.30 6.90
N THR A 146 18.22 -2.91 5.72
CA THR A 146 16.78 -2.67 5.52
C THR A 146 15.97 -3.96 5.70
N ALA A 147 16.46 -5.09 5.18
CA ALA A 147 15.81 -6.39 5.37
C ALA A 147 15.80 -6.79 6.85
N LEU A 148 16.93 -6.60 7.57
CA LEU A 148 17.01 -6.86 9.01
C LEU A 148 16.09 -5.95 9.82
N ALA A 149 15.95 -4.68 9.42
CA ALA A 149 15.01 -3.75 10.02
C ALA A 149 13.56 -4.25 9.97
N GLY A 150 13.13 -4.78 8.82
CA GLY A 150 11.81 -5.41 8.68
C GLY A 150 11.63 -6.65 9.57
N LEU A 151 12.71 -7.39 9.83
CA LEU A 151 12.70 -8.59 10.67
C LEU A 151 12.76 -8.32 12.18
N ALA A 152 13.14 -7.11 12.59
CA ALA A 152 13.30 -6.72 13.99
C ALA A 152 11.99 -6.83 14.80
N GLY A 153 10.84 -6.65 14.14
CA GLY A 153 9.52 -6.68 14.76
C GLY A 153 8.93 -8.09 15.01
N ARG A 154 9.57 -9.17 14.54
CA ARG A 154 8.98 -10.52 14.61
C ARG A 154 8.75 -10.99 16.04
N ALA A 155 9.62 -10.59 16.97
CA ALA A 155 9.43 -10.86 18.39
C ALA A 155 8.15 -10.21 18.96
N ASP A 156 7.63 -9.17 18.33
CA ASP A 156 6.37 -8.50 18.68
C ASP A 156 5.18 -8.98 17.82
N GLY A 157 5.41 -9.98 16.96
CA GLY A 157 4.43 -10.52 16.02
C GLY A 157 4.20 -9.65 14.79
N LEU A 158 5.15 -8.76 14.46
CA LEU A 158 5.17 -7.95 13.24
C LEU A 158 6.04 -8.63 12.18
N TYR A 159 5.47 -8.87 11.01
CA TYR A 159 6.09 -9.63 9.93
C TYR A 159 6.00 -8.86 8.62
N PRO A 160 7.10 -8.74 7.85
CA PRO A 160 7.06 -8.19 6.49
C PRO A 160 6.07 -8.92 5.57
N GLU A 161 5.89 -10.23 5.76
CA GLU A 161 4.96 -11.06 5.00
C GLU A 161 3.48 -10.65 5.21
N PHE A 162 3.20 -9.95 6.31
CA PHE A 162 1.89 -9.36 6.59
C PHE A 162 1.88 -7.84 6.42
N GLY A 163 2.89 -7.29 5.75
CA GLY A 163 2.91 -5.89 5.33
C GLY A 163 1.62 -5.52 4.62
N VAL A 164 1.14 -4.31 4.87
CA VAL A 164 -0.19 -3.88 4.43
C VAL A 164 -0.21 -3.66 2.92
N ASP A 165 0.86 -3.09 2.37
CA ASP A 165 1.14 -2.98 0.94
C ASP A 165 1.17 -4.36 0.26
N GLU A 166 1.89 -5.34 0.83
CA GLU A 166 1.93 -6.71 0.31
C GLU A 166 0.53 -7.38 0.35
N THR A 167 -0.18 -7.23 1.45
CA THR A 167 -1.56 -7.74 1.61
C THR A 167 -2.50 -7.15 0.56
N LEU A 168 -2.41 -5.85 0.31
CA LEU A 168 -3.20 -5.17 -0.72
C LEU A 168 -2.80 -5.64 -2.12
N ALA A 169 -1.52 -5.83 -2.39
CA ALA A 169 -1.02 -6.35 -3.66
C ALA A 169 -1.54 -7.77 -3.96
N VAL A 170 -1.58 -8.65 -2.95
CA VAL A 170 -2.18 -9.99 -3.05
C VAL A 170 -3.69 -9.89 -3.27
N SER A 171 -4.39 -9.05 -2.51
CA SER A 171 -5.83 -8.85 -2.67
C SER A 171 -6.21 -8.31 -4.05
N ALA A 172 -5.44 -7.35 -4.58
CA ALA A 172 -5.65 -6.80 -5.91
C ALA A 172 -5.45 -7.86 -7.00
N ARG A 173 -4.40 -8.68 -6.92
CA ARG A 173 -4.20 -9.80 -7.87
C ARG A 173 -5.34 -10.83 -7.81
N ASN A 174 -5.75 -11.23 -6.60
CA ASN A 174 -6.86 -12.18 -6.41
C ASN A 174 -8.19 -11.67 -6.96
N SER A 175 -8.37 -10.34 -7.03
CA SER A 175 -9.55 -9.69 -7.62
C SER A 175 -9.32 -9.19 -9.05
N SER A 176 -8.17 -9.53 -9.67
CA SER A 176 -7.77 -9.06 -10.99
C SER A 176 -7.78 -7.52 -11.14
N LYS A 177 -7.62 -6.79 -10.04
CA LYS A 177 -7.47 -5.34 -10.04
C LYS A 177 -6.07 -4.97 -10.53
N PRO A 178 -5.95 -4.09 -11.54
CA PRO A 178 -4.65 -3.58 -11.99
C PRO A 178 -3.85 -2.96 -10.85
N ILE A 179 -2.54 -3.22 -10.86
CA ILE A 179 -1.58 -2.63 -9.92
C ILE A 179 -0.60 -1.78 -10.73
N VAL A 180 -0.30 -0.60 -10.22
CA VAL A 180 0.68 0.33 -10.81
C VAL A 180 1.70 0.69 -9.72
N ALA A 181 2.98 0.51 -10.01
CA ALA A 181 4.05 1.08 -9.19
C ALA A 181 4.21 2.58 -9.53
N LEU A 182 4.28 3.41 -8.50
CA LEU A 182 4.48 4.86 -8.62
C LEU A 182 5.95 5.21 -8.77
N GLU A 183 6.84 4.31 -8.36
CA GLU A 183 8.30 4.41 -8.46
C GLU A 183 8.86 3.15 -9.13
N ASN A 184 10.18 3.13 -9.37
CA ASN A 184 10.89 1.91 -9.74
C ASN A 184 12.00 1.56 -8.76
N ALA A 185 12.46 0.30 -8.81
CA ALA A 185 13.46 -0.22 -7.89
C ALA A 185 14.78 0.57 -7.89
N ALA A 186 15.22 1.08 -9.05
CA ALA A 186 16.47 1.84 -9.12
C ALA A 186 16.36 3.20 -8.43
N GLU A 187 15.22 3.87 -8.55
CA GLU A 187 14.92 5.11 -7.83
C GLU A 187 14.88 4.87 -6.33
N GLN A 188 14.19 3.82 -5.87
CA GLN A 188 14.09 3.54 -4.44
C GLN A 188 15.43 3.13 -3.83
N ILE A 189 16.24 2.32 -4.54
CA ILE A 189 17.61 2.02 -4.10
C ILE A 189 18.44 3.29 -3.99
N LYS A 190 18.38 4.19 -4.98
CA LYS A 190 19.12 5.45 -4.95
C LYS A 190 18.72 6.32 -3.76
N VAL A 191 17.43 6.39 -3.46
CA VAL A 191 16.94 7.09 -2.26
C VAL A 191 17.55 6.48 -1.01
N LEU A 192 17.65 5.15 -0.91
CA LEU A 192 18.20 4.47 0.26
C LEU A 192 19.72 4.64 0.37
N THR A 193 20.48 4.48 -0.71
CA THR A 193 21.95 4.60 -0.69
C THR A 193 22.42 6.03 -0.41
N GLY A 194 21.65 7.05 -0.82
CA GLY A 194 22.05 8.45 -0.72
C GLY A 194 22.98 8.89 -1.84
N GLU A 195 23.80 9.91 -1.58
CA GLU A 195 24.58 10.59 -2.60
C GLU A 195 26.03 10.09 -2.71
N SER A 196 26.53 9.36 -1.71
CA SER A 196 27.91 8.85 -1.69
C SER A 196 28.08 7.53 -0.93
N GLU A 197 29.13 6.77 -1.23
CA GLU A 197 29.51 5.54 -0.51
C GLU A 197 29.74 5.80 0.99
N ALA A 198 30.27 6.97 1.35
CA ALA A 198 30.48 7.35 2.75
C ALA A 198 29.15 7.60 3.48
N GLU A 199 28.19 8.23 2.83
CA GLU A 199 26.85 8.44 3.39
C GLU A 199 26.09 7.11 3.53
N GLU A 200 26.22 6.19 2.57
CA GLU A 200 25.65 4.85 2.70
C GLU A 200 26.31 4.07 3.86
N ALA A 201 27.62 4.17 4.03
CA ALA A 201 28.34 3.52 5.13
C ALA A 201 27.88 4.06 6.51
N GLU A 202 27.70 5.37 6.65
CA GLU A 202 27.15 5.99 7.87
C GLU A 202 25.72 5.49 8.15
N GLN A 203 24.88 5.37 7.12
CA GLN A 203 23.52 4.84 7.27
C GLN A 203 23.50 3.36 7.67
N VAL A 204 24.39 2.54 7.10
CA VAL A 204 24.52 1.12 7.48
C VAL A 204 24.99 0.99 8.93
N ASP A 205 25.96 1.79 9.36
CA ASP A 205 26.42 1.78 10.76
C ASP A 205 25.32 2.23 11.72
N ALA A 206 24.58 3.29 11.39
CA ALA A 206 23.46 3.76 12.20
C ALA A 206 22.35 2.70 12.31
N ALA A 207 22.00 2.03 11.21
CA ALA A 207 21.02 0.95 11.23
C ALA A 207 21.48 -0.23 12.09
N LEU A 208 22.78 -0.58 12.06
CA LEU A 208 23.35 -1.61 12.93
C LEU A 208 23.33 -1.17 14.41
N ASP A 209 23.62 0.09 14.72
CA ASP A 209 23.53 0.63 16.09
C ASP A 209 22.10 0.53 16.63
N GLU A 210 21.09 0.86 15.82
CA GLU A 210 19.68 0.78 16.21
C GLU A 210 19.15 -0.65 16.34
N LEU A 211 19.64 -1.57 15.50
CA LEU A 211 19.38 -3.01 15.63
C LEU A 211 19.97 -3.58 16.92
N GLU A 212 21.26 -3.33 17.17
CA GLU A 212 22.00 -3.87 18.32
C GLU A 212 21.49 -3.30 19.66
N SER A 213 21.07 -2.04 19.69
CA SER A 213 20.48 -1.42 20.89
C SER A 213 19.02 -1.82 21.14
N GLY A 214 18.36 -2.44 20.17
CA GLY A 214 16.92 -2.74 20.21
C GLY A 214 16.01 -1.52 20.01
N LYS A 215 16.58 -0.33 19.78
CA LYS A 215 15.86 0.92 19.53
C LYS A 215 14.94 0.80 18.31
N LEU A 216 15.44 0.19 17.22
CA LEU A 216 14.69 0.01 15.98
C LEU A 216 13.40 -0.79 16.20
N ARG A 217 13.48 -1.88 16.97
CA ARG A 217 12.33 -2.72 17.32
C ARG A 217 11.28 -1.91 18.08
N GLY A 218 11.70 -1.10 19.05
CA GLY A 218 10.82 -0.23 19.83
C GLY A 218 10.10 0.80 18.95
N GLN A 219 10.83 1.48 18.07
CA GLN A 219 10.27 2.45 17.12
C GLN A 219 9.29 1.79 16.14
N LEU A 220 9.65 0.65 15.56
CA LEU A 220 8.80 -0.11 14.64
C LEU A 220 7.50 -0.53 15.33
N LYS A 221 7.59 -1.05 16.56
CA LYS A 221 6.41 -1.43 17.34
C LYS A 221 5.51 -0.24 17.64
N GLU A 222 6.07 0.88 18.09
CA GLU A 222 5.27 2.08 18.39
C GLU A 222 4.57 2.61 17.14
N LEU A 223 5.28 2.70 16.00
CA LEU A 223 4.70 3.11 14.73
C LEU A 223 3.59 2.16 14.27
N ALA A 224 3.79 0.84 14.39
CA ALA A 224 2.78 -0.16 14.07
C ALA A 224 1.53 -0.03 14.96
N ASP A 225 1.72 0.27 16.24
CA ASP A 225 0.64 0.46 17.20
C ASP A 225 -0.14 1.78 16.94
N VAL A 226 0.56 2.87 16.58
CA VAL A 226 -0.04 4.14 16.13
C VAL A 226 -0.87 3.91 14.87
N TRP A 227 -0.30 3.21 13.88
CA TRP A 227 -0.97 2.88 12.64
C TRP A 227 -2.21 2.00 12.88
N ALA A 228 -2.11 0.98 13.72
CA ALA A 228 -3.20 0.06 14.01
C ALA A 228 -4.38 0.73 14.73
N ARG A 229 -4.13 1.82 15.47
CA ARG A 229 -5.18 2.66 16.10
C ARG A 229 -5.70 3.77 15.18
N SER A 230 -5.20 3.86 13.95
CA SER A 230 -5.49 4.96 13.03
C SER A 230 -5.24 6.34 13.67
N ASP A 231 -4.26 6.46 14.58
CA ASP A 231 -4.03 7.69 15.35
C ASP A 231 -3.28 8.71 14.50
N ALA A 232 -4.02 9.43 13.65
CA ALA A 232 -3.43 10.39 12.72
C ALA A 232 -2.77 11.58 13.43
N ALA A 233 -3.26 11.95 14.63
CA ALA A 233 -2.69 13.03 15.41
C ALA A 233 -1.30 12.67 15.92
N LYS A 234 -1.15 11.47 16.52
CA LYS A 234 0.16 10.97 16.94
C LYS A 234 1.07 10.70 15.74
N LEU A 235 0.54 10.17 14.65
CA LEU A 235 1.34 9.98 13.43
C LEU A 235 1.88 11.32 12.90
N ALA A 236 1.08 12.40 12.93
CA ALA A 236 1.51 13.73 12.49
C ALA A 236 2.64 14.32 13.34
N SER A 237 2.77 13.91 14.61
CA SER A 237 3.88 14.29 15.49
C SER A 237 5.04 13.29 15.48
N TYR A 238 5.15 12.43 14.45
CA TYR A 238 6.23 11.43 14.34
C TYR A 238 7.64 11.97 14.68
N PRO A 239 8.07 13.16 14.19
CA PRO A 239 9.38 13.73 14.55
C PRO A 239 9.63 13.91 16.06
N GLU A 240 8.57 14.06 16.86
CA GLU A 240 8.66 14.30 18.29
C GLU A 240 8.94 13.03 19.10
N TRP A 241 8.48 11.87 18.61
CA TRP A 241 8.52 10.61 19.37
C TRP A 241 9.24 9.47 18.66
N CYS A 242 9.61 9.61 17.38
CA CYS A 242 10.38 8.59 16.67
C CYS A 242 11.77 8.36 17.28
N ASP A 243 12.23 9.21 18.19
CA ASP A 243 13.62 9.26 18.66
C ASP A 243 14.63 9.26 17.48
N CYS A 244 14.26 9.96 16.41
CA CYS A 244 15.01 10.13 15.18
C CYS A 244 15.16 11.63 14.89
N LEU A 245 15.75 12.00 13.76
CA LEU A 245 15.95 13.40 13.33
C LEU A 245 16.84 14.24 14.28
N LYS A 246 17.65 13.58 15.10
CA LYS A 246 18.55 14.19 16.09
C LYS A 246 19.82 14.72 15.45
N THR A 247 20.24 14.13 14.34
CA THR A 247 21.45 14.53 13.61
C THR A 247 21.10 15.12 12.24
N PRO A 248 21.98 15.96 11.65
CA PRO A 248 21.80 16.43 10.28
C PRO A 248 21.73 15.28 9.26
N ALA A 249 22.42 14.16 9.50
CA ALA A 249 22.36 12.98 8.64
C ALA A 249 20.98 12.33 8.67
N GLU A 250 20.39 12.12 9.85
CA GLU A 250 19.03 11.61 10.00
C GLU A 250 17.99 12.54 9.36
N GLN A 251 18.15 13.86 9.50
CA GLN A 251 17.26 14.85 8.87
C GLN A 251 17.33 14.78 7.34
N ARG A 252 18.53 14.70 6.77
CA ARG A 252 18.71 14.52 5.32
C ARG A 252 18.11 13.21 4.83
N LEU A 253 18.32 12.11 5.57
CA LEU A 253 17.75 10.81 5.23
C LEU A 253 16.22 10.85 5.24
N MET A 254 15.61 11.38 6.29
CA MET A 254 14.14 11.47 6.38
C MET A 254 13.56 12.35 5.27
N LYS A 255 14.19 13.49 5.00
CA LYS A 255 13.78 14.37 3.90
C LYS A 255 13.85 13.65 2.55
N ARG A 256 14.91 12.87 2.29
CA ARG A 256 15.03 12.01 1.09
C ARG A 256 13.94 10.95 1.03
N LEU A 257 13.66 10.28 2.16
CA LEU A 257 12.69 9.19 2.22
C LEU A 257 11.24 9.66 2.07
N LEU A 258 10.94 10.92 2.39
CA LEU A 258 9.59 11.47 2.39
C LEU A 258 9.46 12.69 1.49
N ASP A 259 9.89 13.87 1.96
CA ASP A 259 9.62 15.15 1.32
C ASP A 259 10.10 15.23 -0.13
N ASP A 260 11.26 14.66 -0.45
CA ASP A 260 11.80 14.67 -1.81
C ASP A 260 11.15 13.63 -2.74
N ARG A 261 10.46 12.62 -2.16
CA ARG A 261 9.74 11.57 -2.90
C ARG A 261 8.27 11.90 -3.12
N ASN A 262 7.64 12.60 -2.17
CA ASN A 262 6.22 12.90 -2.20
C ASN A 262 5.74 13.62 -3.48
N PRO A 263 6.48 14.58 -4.07
CA PRO A 263 6.07 15.21 -5.32
C PRO A 263 5.91 14.21 -6.47
N ASN A 264 6.85 13.27 -6.63
CA ASN A 264 6.80 12.26 -7.68
C ASN A 264 5.65 11.27 -7.46
N LEU A 265 5.41 10.86 -6.21
CA LEU A 265 4.25 10.04 -5.85
C LEU A 265 2.94 10.76 -6.18
N ALA A 266 2.83 12.04 -5.83
CA ALA A 266 1.66 12.87 -6.14
C ALA A 266 1.46 13.02 -7.66
N ASP A 267 2.53 13.24 -8.43
CA ASP A 267 2.48 13.28 -9.91
C ASP A 267 1.97 11.95 -10.50
N GLY A 268 2.42 10.82 -9.94
CA GLY A 268 1.95 9.48 -10.32
C GLY A 268 0.47 9.28 -10.09
N ILE A 269 -0.01 9.65 -8.90
CA ILE A 269 -1.42 9.55 -8.51
C ILE A 269 -2.28 10.46 -9.38
N GLU A 270 -1.87 11.72 -9.57
CA GLU A 270 -2.57 12.69 -10.40
C GLU A 270 -2.65 12.23 -11.85
N ARG A 271 -1.54 11.73 -12.42
CA ARG A 271 -1.51 11.23 -13.80
C ARG A 271 -2.50 10.09 -14.01
N LEU A 272 -2.57 9.14 -13.08
CA LEU A 272 -3.53 8.05 -13.13
C LEU A 272 -4.98 8.55 -13.02
N HIS A 273 -5.22 9.50 -12.12
CA HIS A 273 -6.53 10.11 -11.90
C HIS A 273 -7.02 10.89 -13.15
N ALA A 274 -6.17 11.76 -13.69
CA ALA A 274 -6.43 12.54 -14.90
C ALA A 274 -6.59 11.66 -16.15
N GLY A 275 -5.95 10.48 -16.16
CA GLY A 275 -6.17 9.43 -17.15
C GLY A 275 -7.52 8.73 -17.05
N GLY A 276 -8.41 9.17 -16.14
CA GLY A 276 -9.79 8.69 -16.04
C GLY A 276 -9.99 7.54 -15.04
N LYS A 277 -9.00 7.19 -14.21
CA LYS A 277 -9.09 6.09 -13.25
C LYS A 277 -9.42 6.59 -11.84
N GLY A 278 -10.32 5.90 -11.14
CA GLY A 278 -10.38 5.96 -9.68
C GLY A 278 -9.18 5.22 -9.08
N VAL A 279 -8.29 5.93 -8.40
CA VAL A 279 -7.04 5.38 -7.86
C VAL A 279 -7.20 5.06 -6.39
N PHE A 280 -6.78 3.87 -5.96
CA PHE A 280 -6.49 3.59 -4.56
C PHE A 280 -4.97 3.63 -4.39
N ALA A 281 -4.43 4.77 -3.95
CA ALA A 281 -2.99 4.94 -3.74
C ALA A 281 -2.64 4.52 -2.32
N ALA A 282 -1.90 3.43 -2.18
CA ALA A 282 -1.47 2.85 -0.93
C ALA A 282 0.05 2.95 -0.81
N VAL A 283 0.51 3.91 -0.01
CA VAL A 283 1.93 4.23 0.20
C VAL A 283 2.18 4.42 1.69
N GLY A 284 3.43 4.34 2.15
CA GLY A 284 3.80 4.36 3.56
C GLY A 284 3.15 5.51 4.34
N ALA A 285 2.71 5.23 5.56
CA ALA A 285 1.90 6.15 6.35
C ALA A 285 2.58 7.51 6.62
N LEU A 286 3.91 7.54 6.65
CA LEU A 286 4.66 8.79 6.82
C LEU A 286 4.61 9.71 5.59
N HIS A 287 4.26 9.20 4.40
CA HIS A 287 3.98 10.04 3.23
C HIS A 287 2.68 10.84 3.38
N MET A 288 1.88 10.61 4.43
CA MET A 288 0.59 11.28 4.65
C MET A 288 0.68 12.53 5.52
N ILE A 289 1.81 12.77 6.18
CA ILE A 289 1.93 13.79 7.23
C ILE A 289 2.75 15.01 6.78
N GLY A 290 2.51 16.15 7.44
CA GLY A 290 3.30 17.36 7.25
C GLY A 290 2.98 18.16 5.99
N PRO A 291 3.72 19.27 5.76
CA PRO A 291 3.47 20.19 4.67
C PRO A 291 3.79 19.61 3.29
N GLN A 292 4.68 18.63 3.22
CA GLN A 292 5.00 17.90 1.99
C GLN A 292 4.26 16.57 1.88
N GLY A 293 3.35 16.24 2.81
CA GLY A 293 2.56 15.01 2.75
C GLY A 293 1.59 15.00 1.57
N LEU A 294 1.27 13.80 1.08
CA LEU A 294 0.38 13.60 -0.07
C LEU A 294 -0.99 14.28 0.07
N PRO A 295 -1.70 14.22 1.22
CA PRO A 295 -2.95 14.97 1.39
C PRO A 295 -2.77 16.47 1.11
N THR A 296 -1.69 17.08 1.60
CA THR A 296 -1.36 18.50 1.40
C THR A 296 -1.02 18.79 -0.06
N LEU A 297 -0.18 17.96 -0.68
CA LEU A 297 0.21 18.11 -2.09
C LEU A 297 -0.98 17.95 -3.04
N MET A 298 -1.88 17.00 -2.78
CA MET A 298 -3.08 16.81 -3.59
C MET A 298 -4.05 17.99 -3.43
N ALA A 299 -4.21 18.53 -2.23
CA ALA A 299 -5.00 19.75 -2.03
C ALA A 299 -4.44 20.95 -2.81
N ALA A 300 -3.11 21.13 -2.81
CA ALA A 300 -2.44 22.17 -3.59
C ALA A 300 -2.63 21.99 -5.11
N ARG A 301 -2.85 20.77 -5.58
CA ARG A 301 -3.19 20.42 -6.98
C ARG A 301 -4.69 20.54 -7.28
N GLY A 302 -5.48 21.14 -6.40
CA GLY A 302 -6.91 21.40 -6.60
C GLY A 302 -7.83 20.21 -6.35
N PHE A 303 -7.35 19.15 -5.67
CA PHE A 303 -8.23 18.10 -5.18
C PHE A 303 -8.96 18.57 -3.91
N THR A 304 -10.23 18.21 -3.78
CA THR A 304 -10.90 18.21 -2.48
C THR A 304 -10.39 17.01 -1.69
N VAL A 305 -9.79 17.24 -0.52
CA VAL A 305 -9.21 16.20 0.33
C VAL A 305 -10.03 16.07 1.61
N THR A 306 -10.60 14.89 1.86
CA THR A 306 -11.44 14.62 3.03
C THR A 306 -10.83 13.46 3.83
N PRO A 307 -10.46 13.66 5.11
CA PRO A 307 -10.08 12.55 5.98
C PRO A 307 -11.28 11.61 6.19
N VAL A 308 -11.04 10.30 6.13
CA VAL A 308 -12.08 9.26 6.29
C VAL A 308 -11.78 8.36 7.48
N LEU A 309 -10.53 7.93 7.63
CA LEU A 309 -10.07 7.18 8.81
C LEU A 309 -8.87 7.91 9.40
N THR A 310 -9.08 8.60 10.53
CA THR A 310 -8.03 9.37 11.22
C THR A 310 -8.02 9.18 12.74
N ASN A 311 -8.92 8.34 13.27
CA ASN A 311 -8.90 7.86 14.64
C ASN A 311 -9.82 6.61 14.77
N ALA A 312 -9.29 5.44 15.15
CA ALA A 312 -10.10 4.23 15.36
C ALA A 312 -10.91 4.30 16.65
N GLN A 313 -10.48 5.08 17.65
CA GLN A 313 -11.22 5.28 18.92
C GLN A 313 -12.49 6.12 18.72
N ALA A 314 -12.56 6.93 17.65
CA ALA A 314 -13.79 7.64 17.26
C ALA A 314 -14.74 6.74 16.42
N GLN A 315 -14.25 5.64 15.85
CA GLN A 315 -15.03 4.77 14.96
C GLN A 315 -15.90 3.75 15.71
N THR A 316 -15.79 3.67 17.04
CA THR A 316 -16.84 3.08 17.88
C THR A 316 -18.06 4.00 18.08
N ALA A 317 -18.07 5.20 17.49
CA ALA A 317 -19.15 6.18 17.64
C ALA A 317 -19.46 6.99 16.36
N GLN A 318 -19.67 6.32 15.23
CA GLN A 318 -20.45 6.89 14.12
C GLN A 318 -21.33 5.80 13.50
N PRO A 319 -22.67 5.83 13.67
CA PRO A 319 -23.54 4.99 12.85
C PRO A 319 -23.36 5.40 11.39
N MET A 320 -23.00 4.43 10.54
CA MET A 320 -22.98 4.64 9.09
C MET A 320 -24.34 5.16 8.63
N PRO A 321 -24.41 6.16 7.73
CA PRO A 321 -25.66 6.49 7.07
C PRO A 321 -26.20 5.24 6.38
N ALA A 322 -27.49 4.95 6.58
CA ALA A 322 -28.14 3.79 6.01
C ALA A 322 -27.92 3.74 4.50
N LEU A 323 -27.60 2.55 3.99
CA LEU A 323 -27.57 2.27 2.56
C LEU A 323 -28.87 2.80 1.94
N ALA A 324 -28.77 3.74 1.01
CA ALA A 324 -29.91 4.13 0.19
C ALA A 324 -30.45 2.86 -0.46
N ALA A 325 -31.73 2.56 -0.22
CA ALA A 325 -32.39 1.44 -0.86
C ALA A 325 -32.26 1.59 -2.38
N PRO A 326 -32.04 0.49 -3.11
CA PRO A 326 -31.99 0.54 -4.57
C PRO A 326 -33.29 1.17 -5.09
N SER A 327 -33.16 2.11 -6.03
CA SER A 327 -34.32 2.73 -6.67
C SER A 327 -35.25 1.64 -7.18
N PRO A 328 -36.56 1.72 -6.89
CA PRO A 328 -37.50 0.74 -7.39
C PRO A 328 -37.44 0.74 -8.92
N ALA A 329 -37.31 -0.45 -9.50
CA ALA A 329 -37.37 -0.64 -10.95
C ALA A 329 -38.65 0.03 -11.50
N PRO A 330 -38.58 0.65 -12.69
CA PRO A 330 -39.76 1.26 -13.30
C PRO A 330 -40.86 0.20 -13.43
N ARG A 331 -42.04 0.51 -12.86
CA ARG A 331 -43.21 -0.37 -12.89
C ARG A 331 -43.55 -0.69 -14.34
N ALA A 332 -43.45 -1.98 -14.69
CA ALA A 332 -44.06 -2.50 -15.90
C ALA A 332 -45.58 -2.26 -15.83
N VAL A 333 -46.10 -1.45 -16.75
CA VAL A 333 -47.55 -1.34 -16.97
C VAL A 333 -48.02 -2.66 -17.58
N ARG A 334 -48.46 -3.59 -16.74
CA ARG A 334 -49.23 -4.77 -17.18
C ARG A 334 -50.71 -4.43 -17.15
N GLY A 335 -51.22 -4.02 -18.31
CA GLY A 335 -52.65 -4.11 -18.61
C GLY A 335 -53.05 -5.59 -18.61
N GLY A 336 -53.79 -6.00 -17.59
CA GLY A 336 -54.30 -7.36 -17.43
C GLY A 336 -55.75 -7.31 -16.99
N LYS A 337 -56.64 -7.58 -17.94
CA LYS A 337 -58.10 -7.61 -17.82
C LYS A 337 -58.55 -8.55 -16.68
N ALA A 338 -59.54 -8.08 -15.91
CA ALA A 338 -60.31 -8.91 -15.00
C ALA A 338 -61.09 -9.98 -15.79
N VAL A 339 -60.87 -11.25 -15.45
CA VAL A 339 -61.74 -12.35 -15.85
C VAL A 339 -62.89 -12.39 -14.84
N LYS A 340 -64.07 -11.96 -15.26
CA LYS A 340 -65.35 -12.20 -14.55
C LYS A 340 -66.11 -13.28 -15.31
N GLY A 341 -66.69 -14.20 -14.55
CA GLY A 341 -67.28 -15.45 -15.01
C GLY A 341 -68.42 -15.32 -16.02
N GLN A 342 -68.60 -16.43 -16.74
CA GLN A 342 -69.72 -16.72 -17.62
C GLN A 342 -71.08 -16.61 -16.90
N ARG A 343 -72.01 -15.88 -17.50
CA ARG A 343 -73.37 -16.33 -17.89
C ARG A 343 -74.18 -15.12 -18.36
N GLY A 344 -74.89 -15.28 -19.48
CA GLY A 344 -75.95 -14.36 -19.91
C GLY A 344 -75.87 -13.98 -21.37
N GLN A 345 -76.75 -14.57 -22.17
CA GLN A 345 -76.95 -14.30 -23.59
C GLN A 345 -77.46 -12.87 -23.86
N ALA A 346 -77.16 -12.41 -25.08
CA ALA A 346 -78.12 -11.85 -26.04
C ALA A 346 -77.85 -10.42 -26.58
N VAL A 347 -78.08 -10.35 -27.90
CA VAL A 347 -78.54 -9.22 -28.73
C VAL A 347 -77.52 -8.35 -29.50
N GLN A 348 -77.85 -8.25 -30.79
CA GLN A 348 -77.30 -7.58 -31.96
C GLN A 348 -77.26 -6.04 -31.95
N LYS A 349 -76.65 -5.53 -33.04
CA LYS A 349 -76.74 -4.21 -33.72
C LYS A 349 -75.62 -3.24 -33.31
N GLY A 350 -74.92 -2.52 -34.18
CA GLY A 350 -75.00 -2.28 -35.63
C GLY A 350 -74.21 -0.99 -35.96
N GLY A 351 -73.82 -0.79 -37.23
CA GLY A 351 -73.34 0.50 -37.79
C GLY A 351 -71.83 0.58 -38.05
N LYS A 352 -71.33 0.39 -39.29
CA LYS A 352 -71.14 1.36 -40.40
C LYS A 352 -70.26 2.57 -40.03
N SER A 353 -69.01 2.61 -40.53
CA SER A 353 -68.54 3.36 -41.73
C SER A 353 -67.93 4.72 -41.32
N THR A 354 -66.87 5.32 -41.86
CA THR A 354 -66.31 5.44 -43.22
C THR A 354 -65.00 6.24 -43.15
N LYS A 355 -64.07 6.03 -44.12
CA LYS A 355 -63.22 7.00 -44.89
C LYS A 355 -62.39 8.08 -44.13
N ALA A 356 -61.26 8.61 -44.60
CA ALA A 356 -60.36 8.44 -45.75
C ALA A 356 -59.08 9.26 -45.44
N ALA A 357 -57.99 8.98 -46.17
CA ALA A 357 -56.68 9.65 -46.17
C ALA A 357 -56.71 10.99 -46.95
N PRO A 358 -55.62 11.58 -47.52
CA PRO A 358 -54.14 11.45 -47.35
C PRO A 358 -53.39 12.82 -47.43
N ALA A 359 -52.06 12.76 -47.70
CA ALA A 359 -51.19 13.75 -48.40
C ALA A 359 -50.41 14.76 -47.52
N ALA A 360 -49.19 15.21 -47.83
CA ALA A 360 -48.17 14.89 -48.85
C ALA A 360 -46.90 15.77 -48.64
N ARG A 361 -45.73 15.26 -49.13
CA ARG A 361 -44.57 15.96 -49.77
C ARG A 361 -43.78 17.01 -48.96
N GLY A 362 -42.46 17.24 -49.15
CA GLY A 362 -41.43 16.77 -50.09
C GLY A 362 -40.02 17.24 -49.66
N ALA A 363 -38.94 16.59 -50.13
CA ALA A 363 -37.86 17.11 -51.02
C ALA A 363 -37.02 18.29 -50.43
N LYS A 364 -35.67 18.35 -50.42
CA LYS A 364 -34.63 18.07 -51.43
C LYS A 364 -33.23 18.33 -50.80
N ALA A 365 -32.18 17.65 -51.27
CA ALA A 365 -30.75 18.05 -51.15
C ALA A 365 -30.34 18.90 -52.41
N PRO A 366 -29.06 19.22 -52.77
CA PRO A 366 -27.73 19.00 -52.14
C PRO A 366 -26.65 20.13 -52.34
N ALA A 367 -25.40 19.84 -51.92
CA ALA A 367 -24.08 20.16 -52.55
C ALA A 367 -23.36 21.52 -52.36
N LYS A 368 -22.09 21.48 -51.90
CA LYS A 368 -20.81 21.77 -52.62
C LYS A 368 -19.65 22.18 -51.69
N ALA A 369 -18.47 21.62 -51.94
CA ALA A 369 -17.13 22.10 -51.52
C ALA A 369 -16.50 22.94 -52.69
N PRO A 370 -15.17 23.20 -52.83
CA PRO A 370 -14.00 23.35 -51.91
C PRO A 370 -13.10 24.59 -52.26
N ALA A 371 -11.97 24.82 -51.55
CA ALA A 371 -10.66 25.37 -52.07
C ALA A 371 -9.69 25.69 -50.88
N LYS A 372 -8.48 25.09 -50.81
CA LYS A 372 -7.12 25.60 -51.22
C LYS A 372 -6.69 26.91 -50.50
N ALA A 373 -5.47 27.15 -50.02
CA ALA A 373 -4.11 26.67 -50.31
C ALA A 373 -3.19 26.99 -49.09
N ALA A 374 -2.10 26.25 -48.83
CA ALA A 374 -0.69 26.56 -49.18
C ALA A 374 0.21 26.69 -47.91
N ALA A 375 1.31 25.93 -47.91
CA ALA A 375 2.46 25.99 -46.99
C ALA A 375 3.48 27.08 -47.50
N PRO A 376 4.73 27.30 -46.98
CA PRO A 376 5.64 26.31 -46.38
C PRO A 376 6.64 26.75 -45.26
N ALA A 377 7.26 25.72 -44.68
CA ALA A 377 8.67 25.56 -44.26
C ALA A 377 9.41 26.58 -43.35
N ALA A 378 9.99 26.04 -42.27
CA ALA A 378 11.33 26.43 -41.80
C ALA A 378 12.03 25.25 -41.09
N LYS A 379 13.22 24.89 -41.59
CA LYS A 379 14.20 24.00 -40.97
C LYS A 379 15.06 24.84 -40.00
N GLY A 380 15.40 24.29 -38.84
CA GLY A 380 16.41 24.86 -37.94
C GLY A 380 17.19 23.76 -37.21
N LYS A 381 18.43 23.53 -37.63
CA LYS A 381 19.46 22.75 -36.92
C LYS A 381 19.90 23.50 -35.67
N VAL A 382 20.17 22.80 -34.56
CA VAL A 382 21.25 23.15 -33.63
C VAL A 382 21.95 21.88 -33.15
N ARG A 383 23.28 21.85 -33.35
CA ARG A 383 24.25 21.03 -32.63
C ARG A 383 24.97 21.96 -31.65
N ARG A 384 25.03 21.61 -30.37
CA ARG A 384 26.27 21.49 -29.59
C ARG A 384 25.93 20.86 -28.25
#